data_AF-E4UXA9-F1
#
_entry.id   AF-E4UXA9-F1
#
_cell.length_a   1.000
_cell.length_b   1.000
_cell.length_c   1.000
_cell.angle_alpha   90.00
_cell.angle_beta   90.00
_cell.angle_gamma   90.00
#
_symmetry.space_group_name_H-M   'P 1'
#
loop_
_entity.id
_entity.type
_entity.pdbx_description
1 polymer ?
#
loop_
_entity_poly.entity_id
_entity_poly.type
_entity_poly.pdbx_seq_one_letter_code
_entity_poly.pdbx_strand_id
1 'polypeptide(L)'
;MADGLHLKIDSTKDKKTRTYRVTCGDNPAPMYTVQINKKSKPHAKVTKHGIPVNNHPPPPPPMQQQQPPPYGFPPPEHFNQPYNQPYAQPYNQPYNQSYNQHSYPPSQPQSQSYYQSFNNYQPPPGQVVGTLTFHDLSSKIDVSISGYDTSMRRPDPLASGRKFLTRSMGKLQWKEDGLFSSNQKLVDERRNVIAKYNKDDQEIIVLLPPNQIDQHLDMIVVTGIGIIEAERKSDDDGDIVEGILDFI
;
A
#
# COMPACT_ATOMS: atom_id res chain seq x y z
N MET A 1 17.15 -2.61 8.37
CA MET A 1 15.70 -2.36 8.34
C MET A 1 15.12 -3.41 7.41
N ALA A 2 13.98 -4.02 7.76
CA ALA A 2 13.33 -4.96 6.83
C ALA A 2 12.82 -4.17 5.62
N ASP A 3 13.05 -4.67 4.40
CA ASP A 3 12.49 -4.08 3.18
C ASP A 3 10.96 -4.26 3.23
N GLY A 4 10.25 -3.18 3.52
CA GLY A 4 8.79 -3.17 3.60
C GLY A 4 8.21 -1.77 3.52
N LEU A 5 6.89 -1.68 3.34
CA LEU A 5 6.16 -0.42 3.42
C LEU A 5 5.84 -0.12 4.89
N HIS A 6 6.39 0.98 5.40
CA HIS A 6 6.18 1.41 6.78
C HIS A 6 4.96 2.33 6.88
N LEU A 7 3.98 1.90 7.67
CA LEU A 7 2.77 2.64 7.99
C LEU A 7 2.81 3.07 9.46
N LYS A 8 3.08 4.35 9.71
CA LYS A 8 3.08 4.91 11.07
C LYS A 8 1.67 5.12 11.56
N ILE A 9 1.44 4.89 12.85
CA ILE A 9 0.12 4.96 13.49
C ILE A 9 0.17 5.97 14.62
N ASP A 10 -0.51 7.10 14.41
CA ASP A 10 -0.76 8.06 15.48
C ASP A 10 -2.15 7.81 16.06
N SER A 11 -2.28 7.81 17.39
CA SER A 11 -3.57 7.68 18.06
C SER A 11 -3.91 8.91 18.90
N THR A 12 -5.17 9.33 18.82
CA THR A 12 -5.73 10.41 19.65
C THR A 12 -7.01 9.91 20.30
N LYS A 13 -7.28 10.33 21.53
CA LYS A 13 -8.48 9.93 22.29
C LYS A 13 -9.23 11.18 22.73
N ASP A 14 -10.48 11.29 22.32
CA ASP A 14 -11.44 12.23 22.91
C ASP A 14 -12.36 11.49 23.91
N LYS A 15 -13.32 12.20 24.52
CA LYS A 15 -14.20 11.64 25.56
C LYS A 15 -14.96 10.37 25.13
N LYS A 16 -15.30 10.21 23.84
CA LYS A 16 -16.17 9.13 23.34
C LYS A 16 -15.59 8.38 22.15
N THR A 17 -14.60 8.95 21.49
CA THR A 17 -14.05 8.48 20.22
C THR A 17 -12.54 8.39 20.33
N ARG A 18 -11.98 7.31 19.78
CA ARG A 18 -10.55 7.20 19.52
C ARG A 18 -10.33 7.32 18.02
N THR A 19 -9.36 8.12 17.62
CA THR A 19 -9.01 8.30 16.20
C THR A 19 -7.59 7.83 15.97
N TYR A 20 -7.41 6.90 15.04
CA TYR A 20 -6.11 6.51 14.50
C TYR A 20 -5.88 7.22 13.18
N ARG A 21 -4.67 7.75 12.99
CA ARG A 21 -4.18 8.28 11.72
C ARG A 21 -3.06 7.38 11.25
N VAL A 22 -3.21 6.82 10.06
CA VAL A 22 -2.19 5.96 9.45
C VAL A 22 -1.51 6.73 8.34
N THR A 23 -0.22 7.01 8.49
CA THR A 23 0.63 7.74 7.53
C THR A 23 1.66 6.79 6.92
N CYS A 24 2.22 7.16 5.77
CA CYS A 24 3.22 6.35 5.08
C CYS A 24 4.48 7.18 4.85
N GLY A 25 5.63 6.64 5.27
CA GLY A 25 6.90 7.35 5.22
C GLY A 25 6.86 8.65 6.03
N ASP A 26 7.36 9.74 5.42
CA ASP A 26 7.41 11.07 6.03
C ASP A 26 6.22 11.96 5.65
N ASN A 27 5.20 11.41 4.98
CA ASN A 27 4.04 12.20 4.57
C ASN A 27 3.13 12.50 5.78
N PRO A 28 2.91 13.79 6.15
CA PRO A 28 2.06 14.14 7.27
C PRO A 28 0.56 13.93 6.98
N ALA A 29 0.17 13.78 5.71
CA ALA A 29 -1.20 13.50 5.33
C ALA A 29 -1.52 12.01 5.58
N PRO A 30 -2.58 11.69 6.33
CA PRO A 30 -2.93 10.31 6.63
C PRO A 30 -3.48 9.63 5.37
N MET A 31 -2.96 8.45 5.05
CA MET A 31 -3.55 7.55 4.04
C MET A 31 -4.85 6.93 4.55
N TYR A 32 -4.93 6.66 5.86
CA TYR A 32 -6.15 6.17 6.49
C TYR A 32 -6.46 6.94 7.76
N THR A 33 -7.75 7.07 8.06
CA THR A 33 -8.23 7.47 9.37
C THR A 33 -9.21 6.44 9.88
N VAL A 34 -9.03 6.01 11.12
CA VAL A 34 -9.96 5.10 11.79
C VAL A 34 -10.60 5.82 12.95
N GLN A 35 -11.92 5.88 12.97
CA GLN A 35 -12.68 6.41 14.10
C GLN A 35 -13.34 5.25 14.83
N ILE A 36 -13.07 5.12 16.13
CA ILE A 36 -13.62 4.09 17.00
C ILE A 36 -14.52 4.75 18.04
N ASN A 37 -15.79 4.37 18.05
CA ASN A 37 -16.77 4.79 19.04
C ASN A 37 -17.44 3.55 19.64
N LYS A 38 -17.20 3.30 20.93
CA LYS A 38 -17.73 2.13 21.65
C LYS A 38 -19.27 2.10 21.73
N LYS A 39 -19.95 3.22 21.46
CA LYS A 39 -21.41 3.33 21.51
C LYS A 39 -22.08 3.16 20.14
N SER A 40 -21.33 3.06 19.04
CA SER A 40 -21.88 2.88 17.70
C SER A 40 -21.74 1.44 17.20
N LYS A 41 -22.62 1.00 16.30
CA LYS A 41 -22.42 -0.22 15.51
C LYS A 41 -22.43 0.15 14.02
N PRO A 42 -21.36 -0.15 13.25
CA PRO A 42 -20.10 -0.73 13.69
C PRO A 42 -19.34 0.16 14.69
N HIS A 43 -18.47 -0.45 15.51
CA HIS A 43 -17.69 0.25 16.53
C HIS A 43 -16.56 1.08 15.91
N ALA A 44 -15.97 0.62 14.80
CA ALA A 44 -14.97 1.38 14.06
C ALA A 44 -15.33 1.53 12.59
N LYS A 45 -14.93 2.67 12.00
CA LYS A 45 -14.97 2.94 10.57
C LYS A 45 -13.57 3.32 10.09
N VAL A 46 -13.08 2.63 9.06
CA VAL A 46 -11.78 2.86 8.42
C VAL A 46 -12.02 3.59 7.10
N THR A 47 -11.55 4.83 7.04
CA THR A 47 -11.68 5.70 5.87
C THR A 47 -10.34 5.83 5.20
N LYS A 48 -10.28 5.55 3.90
CA LYS A 48 -9.11 5.75 3.04
C LYS A 48 -9.15 7.15 2.45
N HIS A 49 -8.01 7.83 2.46
CA HIS A 49 -7.83 9.14 1.87
C HIS A 49 -6.95 9.03 0.64
N GLY A 50 -7.24 9.84 -0.38
CA GLY A 50 -6.30 10.02 -1.49
C GLY A 50 -5.05 10.73 -1.00
N ILE A 51 -3.89 10.31 -1.48
CA ILE A 51 -2.66 11.05 -1.25
C ILE A 51 -2.80 12.38 -2.00
N PRO A 52 -2.63 13.55 -1.36
CA PRO A 52 -2.61 14.80 -2.08
C PRO A 52 -1.44 14.77 -3.08
N VAL A 53 -1.78 14.74 -4.37
CA VAL A 53 -0.83 14.73 -5.49
C VAL A 53 -0.20 16.11 -5.59
N ASN A 54 0.69 16.46 -4.67
CA ASN A 54 1.23 17.82 -4.61
C ASN A 54 2.46 18.04 -5.50
N ASN A 55 2.98 17.04 -6.21
CA ASN A 55 4.25 17.17 -6.94
C ASN A 55 4.26 16.50 -8.34
N HIS A 56 3.14 16.47 -9.08
CA HIS A 56 3.31 16.29 -10.52
C HIS A 56 3.84 17.61 -11.11
N PRO A 57 5.04 17.62 -11.74
CA PRO A 57 5.39 18.73 -12.61
C PRO A 57 4.25 18.88 -13.62
N PRO A 58 3.88 20.12 -13.99
CA PRO A 58 2.84 20.34 -14.98
C PRO A 58 3.13 19.46 -16.21
N PRO A 59 2.09 18.87 -16.84
CA PRO A 59 2.30 18.12 -18.08
C PRO A 59 3.15 18.98 -19.01
N PRO A 60 4.15 18.40 -19.69
CA PRO A 60 4.96 19.16 -20.63
C PRO A 60 4.01 19.92 -21.57
N PRO A 61 4.27 21.20 -21.86
CA PRO A 61 3.42 21.96 -22.76
C PRO A 61 3.21 21.16 -24.04
N PRO A 62 2.00 21.13 -24.62
CA PRO A 62 1.74 20.37 -25.83
C PRO A 62 2.84 20.72 -26.83
N MET A 63 3.54 19.69 -27.33
CA MET A 63 4.57 19.89 -28.34
C MET A 63 3.91 20.69 -29.46
N GLN A 64 4.32 21.95 -29.63
CA GLN A 64 3.94 22.71 -30.80
C GLN A 64 4.49 21.91 -31.96
N GLN A 65 3.60 21.26 -32.72
CA GLN A 65 3.97 20.62 -33.97
C GLN A 65 4.58 21.74 -34.81
N GLN A 66 5.91 21.74 -34.94
CA GLN A 66 6.57 22.60 -35.91
C GLN A 66 5.99 22.20 -37.26
N GLN A 67 5.22 23.10 -37.86
CA GLN A 67 4.80 22.94 -39.24
C GLN A 67 6.06 22.73 -40.08
N PRO A 68 6.11 21.71 -40.94
CA PRO A 68 7.24 21.55 -41.84
C PRO A 68 7.38 22.83 -42.70
N PRO A 69 8.61 23.30 -42.96
CA PRO A 69 8.81 24.47 -43.80
C PRO A 69 8.20 24.21 -45.20
N PRO A 70 7.61 25.22 -45.84
CA PRO A 70 7.08 25.07 -47.18
C PRO A 70 8.26 24.88 -48.14
N TYR A 71 8.49 23.63 -48.56
CA TYR A 71 9.44 23.34 -49.63
C TYR A 71 8.81 23.78 -50.96
N GLY A 72 9.08 25.02 -51.34
CA GLY A 72 8.98 25.47 -52.72
C GLY A 72 10.20 24.98 -53.50
N PHE A 73 10.04 23.92 -54.29
CA PHE A 73 10.94 23.64 -55.40
C PHE A 73 10.11 23.56 -56.68
N PRO A 74 10.46 24.32 -57.75
CA PRO A 74 9.85 24.15 -59.05
C PRO A 74 10.30 22.84 -59.70
N PRO A 75 9.45 22.20 -60.52
CA PRO A 75 9.81 20.96 -61.22
C PRO A 75 10.82 21.25 -62.35
N PRO A 76 11.80 20.38 -62.60
CA PRO A 76 12.63 20.48 -63.80
C PRO A 76 11.89 19.94 -65.03
N GLU A 77 12.11 20.62 -66.16
CA GLU A 77 11.56 20.27 -67.47
C GLU A 77 12.16 18.98 -68.05
N HIS A 78 11.34 18.30 -68.84
CA HIS A 78 11.62 17.05 -69.53
C HIS A 78 12.82 17.12 -70.50
N PHE A 79 13.62 16.05 -70.56
CA PHE A 79 14.37 15.70 -71.77
C PHE A 79 14.42 14.18 -72.01
N ASN A 80 14.16 13.81 -73.26
CA ASN A 80 14.06 12.45 -73.81
C ASN A 80 15.43 11.77 -74.07
N GLN A 81 15.40 10.43 -74.23
CA GLN A 81 16.25 9.53 -75.07
C GLN A 81 16.88 8.31 -74.32
N PRO A 82 17.23 7.18 -75.01
CA PRO A 82 16.96 5.82 -74.53
C PRO A 82 18.18 4.86 -74.50
N TYR A 83 17.96 3.67 -73.91
CA TYR A 83 18.59 2.35 -74.15
C TYR A 83 20.08 2.06 -73.75
N ASN A 84 20.24 0.85 -73.19
CA ASN A 84 21.42 -0.07 -73.07
C ASN A 84 22.43 0.00 -71.88
N GLN A 85 22.32 -1.03 -71.01
CA GLN A 85 23.35 -2.05 -70.63
C GLN A 85 24.58 -1.64 -69.75
N PRO A 86 25.30 -2.60 -69.12
CA PRO A 86 25.52 -2.62 -67.66
C PRO A 86 27.00 -2.51 -67.27
N TYR A 87 27.39 -1.85 -66.17
CA TYR A 87 28.73 -2.05 -65.60
C TYR A 87 28.83 -1.79 -64.08
N ALA A 88 29.63 -2.69 -63.49
CA ALA A 88 30.28 -2.76 -62.18
C ALA A 88 30.28 -1.52 -61.25
N GLN A 89 29.92 -1.77 -59.99
CA GLN A 89 30.30 -0.97 -58.83
C GLN A 89 31.47 -1.65 -58.11
N PRO A 90 32.55 -0.92 -57.80
CA PRO A 90 33.30 -1.20 -56.60
C PRO A 90 33.40 0.03 -55.68
N TYR A 91 33.57 -0.30 -54.40
CA TYR A 91 34.33 0.45 -53.40
C TYR A 91 33.57 1.36 -52.40
N ASN A 92 33.50 0.82 -51.17
CA ASN A 92 33.72 1.44 -49.86
C ASN A 92 33.08 2.78 -49.50
N GLN A 93 32.20 2.74 -48.50
CA GLN A 93 32.06 3.78 -47.48
C GLN A 93 32.03 3.11 -46.08
N PRO A 94 32.72 3.67 -45.07
CA PRO A 94 32.94 3.03 -43.78
C PRO A 94 31.70 3.08 -42.90
N TYR A 95 31.52 1.98 -42.17
CA TYR A 95 30.50 1.75 -41.16
C TYR A 95 30.71 2.71 -39.98
N ASN A 96 29.81 3.68 -39.79
CA ASN A 96 29.71 4.41 -38.53
C ASN A 96 28.96 3.51 -37.52
N GLN A 97 29.70 2.75 -36.71
CA GLN A 97 29.13 2.08 -35.54
C GLN A 97 28.79 3.14 -34.49
N SER A 98 27.53 3.56 -34.45
CA SER A 98 26.97 4.21 -33.26
C SER A 98 26.93 3.18 -32.13
N TYR A 99 27.85 3.32 -31.18
CA TYR A 99 27.86 2.59 -29.92
C TYR A 99 26.52 2.79 -29.19
N ASN A 100 25.67 1.76 -29.19
CA ASN A 100 24.58 1.62 -28.24
C ASN A 100 25.19 1.36 -26.84
N GLN A 101 25.51 2.44 -26.14
CA GLN A 101 25.72 2.43 -24.69
C GLN A 101 24.41 1.92 -24.05
N HIS A 102 24.42 0.65 -23.65
CA HIS A 102 23.39 0.10 -22.78
C HIS A 102 23.60 0.72 -21.40
N SER A 103 23.01 1.89 -21.21
CA SER A 103 22.88 2.52 -19.90
C SER A 103 21.98 1.61 -19.06
N TYR A 104 22.58 0.76 -18.23
CA TYR A 104 21.86 0.14 -17.12
C TYR A 104 21.30 1.29 -16.28
N PRO A 105 19.97 1.38 -16.06
CA PRO A 105 19.45 2.35 -15.13
C PRO A 105 20.09 2.08 -13.77
N PRO A 106 20.54 3.12 -13.04
CA PRO A 106 21.06 2.94 -11.70
C PRO A 106 20.01 2.20 -10.86
N SER A 107 20.47 1.25 -10.05
CA SER A 107 19.65 0.51 -9.09
C SER A 107 18.92 1.52 -8.21
N GLN A 108 17.67 1.85 -8.55
CA GLN A 108 16.88 2.72 -7.71
C GLN A 108 16.64 2.01 -6.36
N PRO A 109 16.74 2.72 -5.23
CA PRO A 109 16.40 2.13 -3.95
C PRO A 109 14.95 1.63 -4.01
N GLN A 110 14.75 0.32 -3.75
CA GLN A 110 13.43 -0.33 -3.86
C GLN A 110 12.33 0.39 -3.06
N SER A 111 12.71 1.12 -2.01
CA SER A 111 11.80 1.97 -1.24
C SER A 111 11.04 2.99 -2.09
N GLN A 112 11.64 3.55 -3.16
CA GLN A 112 10.96 4.51 -4.04
C GLN A 112 9.82 3.88 -4.87
N SER A 113 9.91 2.59 -5.18
CA SER A 113 8.92 1.92 -6.04
C SER A 113 7.55 1.78 -5.36
N TYR A 114 7.53 1.60 -4.04
CA TYR A 114 6.28 1.52 -3.27
C TYR A 114 5.50 2.84 -3.30
N TYR A 115 6.18 4.00 -3.24
CA TYR A 115 5.50 5.30 -3.24
C TYR A 115 4.92 5.66 -4.61
N GLN A 116 5.49 5.16 -5.71
CA GLN A 116 5.02 5.48 -7.05
C GLN A 116 3.73 4.72 -7.43
N SER A 117 3.50 3.51 -6.92
CA SER A 117 2.28 2.75 -7.23
C SER A 117 1.02 3.42 -6.67
N PHE A 118 1.11 4.04 -5.48
CA PHE A 118 -0.03 4.71 -4.85
C PHE A 118 -0.42 6.05 -5.49
N ASN A 119 0.43 6.67 -6.30
CA ASN A 119 0.18 8.02 -6.81
C ASN A 119 -0.88 8.08 -7.92
N ASN A 120 -1.17 6.97 -8.61
CA ASN A 120 -2.08 6.98 -9.76
C ASN A 120 -3.55 6.73 -9.41
N TYR A 121 -3.87 6.25 -8.20
CA TYR A 121 -5.25 6.00 -7.79
C TYR A 121 -5.68 6.98 -6.70
N GLN A 122 -6.55 7.92 -7.06
CA GLN A 122 -7.20 8.80 -6.10
C GLN A 122 -8.57 8.19 -5.73
N PRO A 123 -8.70 7.55 -4.55
CA PRO A 123 -10.00 7.08 -4.09
C PRO A 123 -10.96 8.28 -3.94
N PRO A 124 -12.28 8.06 -4.09
CA PRO A 124 -13.27 9.06 -3.73
C PRO A 124 -12.98 9.60 -2.32
N PRO A 125 -13.07 10.93 -2.11
CA PRO A 125 -12.83 11.50 -0.80
C PRO A 125 -13.72 10.84 0.26
N GLY A 126 -13.11 10.34 1.33
CA GLY A 126 -13.85 9.73 2.43
C GLY A 126 -14.37 8.32 2.17
N GLN A 127 -13.79 7.58 1.21
CA GLN A 127 -14.16 6.19 0.96
C GLN A 127 -13.97 5.33 2.23
N VAL A 128 -15.06 4.76 2.74
CA VAL A 128 -15.01 3.77 3.83
C VAL A 128 -14.57 2.44 3.22
N VAL A 129 -13.38 1.98 3.59
CA VAL A 129 -12.80 0.72 3.10
C VAL A 129 -12.98 -0.44 4.06
N GLY A 130 -13.35 -0.15 5.32
CA GLY A 130 -13.71 -1.21 6.23
C GLY A 130 -14.37 -0.75 7.52
N THR A 131 -14.92 -1.70 8.25
CA THR A 131 -15.58 -1.48 9.54
C THR A 131 -15.27 -2.60 10.51
N LEU A 132 -15.22 -2.29 11.81
CA LEU A 132 -14.95 -3.27 12.86
C LEU A 132 -16.07 -3.25 13.90
N THR A 133 -16.48 -4.42 14.38
CA THR A 133 -17.37 -4.58 15.53
C THR A 133 -16.77 -5.55 16.52
N PHE A 134 -16.25 -5.00 17.62
CA PHE A 134 -15.80 -5.76 18.78
C PHE A 134 -16.97 -6.34 19.58
N HIS A 135 -16.82 -7.55 20.09
CA HIS A 135 -17.80 -8.16 20.99
C HIS A 135 -17.25 -8.14 22.42
N ASP A 136 -18.09 -7.81 23.41
CA ASP A 136 -17.62 -7.69 24.79
C ASP A 136 -17.46 -9.04 25.49
N LEU A 137 -18.30 -10.02 25.17
CA LEU A 137 -18.31 -11.34 25.80
C LEU A 137 -17.48 -12.39 25.03
N SER A 138 -16.77 -11.98 23.98
CA SER A 138 -15.95 -12.91 23.20
C SER A 138 -14.76 -12.20 22.55
N SER A 139 -13.73 -12.95 22.20
CA SER A 139 -12.57 -12.43 21.44
C SER A 139 -12.87 -12.14 19.96
N LYS A 140 -14.14 -12.30 19.54
CA LYS A 140 -14.60 -12.12 18.17
C LYS A 140 -14.59 -10.65 17.79
N ILE A 141 -14.06 -10.37 16.61
CA ILE A 141 -14.16 -9.08 15.94
C ILE A 141 -14.82 -9.34 14.59
N ASP A 142 -16.01 -8.78 14.36
CA ASP A 142 -16.60 -8.77 13.02
C ASP A 142 -15.94 -7.67 12.19
N VAL A 143 -15.50 -8.03 10.99
CA VAL A 143 -14.72 -7.18 10.11
C VAL A 143 -15.39 -7.14 8.75
N SER A 144 -15.63 -5.94 8.23
CA SER A 144 -16.03 -5.76 6.83
C SER A 144 -14.88 -5.07 6.08
N ILE A 145 -14.44 -5.64 4.96
CA ILE A 145 -13.39 -5.05 4.10
C ILE A 145 -13.96 -4.90 2.71
N SER A 146 -14.06 -3.68 2.22
CA SER A 146 -14.62 -3.35 0.89
C SER A 146 -15.99 -4.00 0.65
N GLY A 147 -16.81 -4.10 1.70
CA GLY A 147 -18.16 -4.72 1.66
C GLY A 147 -18.19 -6.24 1.83
N TYR A 148 -17.04 -6.89 2.04
CA TYR A 148 -16.97 -8.33 2.35
C TYR A 148 -16.83 -8.54 3.85
N ASP A 149 -17.79 -9.26 4.42
CA ASP A 149 -17.80 -9.55 5.85
C ASP A 149 -17.00 -10.82 6.16
N THR A 150 -16.20 -10.74 7.21
CA THR A 150 -15.45 -11.84 7.80
C THR A 150 -15.41 -11.65 9.32
N SER A 151 -14.85 -12.62 10.05
CA SER A 151 -14.64 -12.48 11.49
C SER A 151 -13.25 -12.92 11.88
N MET A 152 -12.61 -12.13 12.74
CA MET A 152 -11.35 -12.47 13.40
C MET A 152 -11.66 -13.06 14.77
N ARG A 153 -11.11 -14.24 15.06
CA ARG A 153 -11.34 -14.94 16.33
C ARG A 153 -10.07 -15.59 16.85
N ARG A 154 -9.90 -15.65 18.17
CA ARG A 154 -8.87 -16.51 18.76
C ARG A 154 -9.21 -17.98 18.49
N PRO A 155 -8.22 -18.84 18.17
CA PRO A 155 -8.46 -20.27 17.99
C PRO A 155 -8.86 -20.96 19.31
N ASP A 156 -8.39 -20.43 20.43
CA ASP A 156 -8.75 -20.83 21.79
C ASP A 156 -8.62 -19.61 22.74
N PRO A 157 -9.20 -19.65 23.96
CA PRO A 157 -9.19 -18.50 24.87
C PRO A 157 -7.79 -18.01 25.29
N LEU A 158 -6.81 -18.93 25.36
CA LEU A 158 -5.44 -18.67 25.82
C LEU A 158 -4.51 -18.22 24.69
N ALA A 159 -4.86 -18.51 23.43
CA ALA A 159 -4.10 -18.04 22.29
C ALA A 159 -4.19 -16.52 22.14
N SER A 160 -3.03 -15.88 22.00
CA SER A 160 -2.91 -14.46 21.72
C SER A 160 -3.39 -14.08 20.31
N GLY A 161 -3.15 -14.96 19.33
CA GLY A 161 -3.43 -14.68 17.92
C GLY A 161 -4.90 -14.80 17.50
N ARG A 162 -5.27 -14.12 16.42
CA ARG A 162 -6.62 -14.17 15.81
C ARG A 162 -6.56 -14.60 14.35
N LYS A 163 -7.37 -15.60 14.00
CA LYS A 163 -7.50 -16.16 12.64
C LYS A 163 -8.71 -15.58 11.94
N PHE A 164 -8.61 -15.42 10.62
CA PHE A 164 -9.71 -14.99 9.75
C PHE A 164 -9.52 -15.53 8.33
N LEU A 165 -10.59 -15.48 7.54
CA LEU A 165 -10.58 -15.89 6.14
C LEU A 165 -10.78 -14.67 5.25
N THR A 166 -10.01 -14.60 4.16
CA THR A 166 -10.15 -13.60 3.10
C THR A 166 -10.42 -14.28 1.77
N ARG A 167 -11.12 -13.57 0.87
CA ARG A 167 -11.44 -14.10 -0.48
C ARG A 167 -10.20 -14.27 -1.35
N SER A 168 -9.22 -13.36 -1.22
CA SER A 168 -8.06 -13.30 -2.11
C SER A 168 -6.82 -14.03 -1.58
N MET A 169 -6.61 -14.07 -0.26
CA MET A 169 -5.41 -14.66 0.35
C MET A 169 -5.69 -15.93 1.17
N GLY A 170 -6.95 -16.36 1.25
CA GLY A 170 -7.33 -17.52 2.06
C GLY A 170 -7.22 -17.23 3.55
N LYS A 171 -6.72 -18.20 4.33
CA LYS A 171 -6.62 -18.11 5.78
C LYS A 171 -5.43 -17.26 6.20
N LEU A 172 -5.71 -16.27 7.03
CA LEU A 172 -4.70 -15.39 7.61
C LEU A 172 -4.77 -15.42 9.14
N GLN A 173 -3.66 -15.12 9.80
CA GLN A 173 -3.59 -15.07 11.25
C GLN A 173 -2.67 -13.95 11.71
N TRP A 174 -3.19 -13.04 12.54
CA TRP A 174 -2.36 -12.20 13.40
C TRP A 174 -1.95 -13.01 14.63
N LYS A 175 -0.66 -13.02 14.99
CA LYS A 175 -0.13 -13.71 16.17
C LYS A 175 1.13 -13.03 16.68
N GLU A 176 1.48 -13.25 17.94
CA GLU A 176 2.67 -12.65 18.55
C GLU A 176 3.96 -12.98 17.80
N ASP A 177 4.85 -12.00 17.72
CA ASP A 177 6.18 -12.11 17.13
C ASP A 177 7.25 -12.42 18.21
N GLY A 178 7.03 -13.48 18.99
CA GLY A 178 7.95 -13.94 20.04
C GLY A 178 7.21 -14.33 21.33
N LEU A 179 7.94 -14.90 22.30
CA LEU A 179 7.38 -15.35 23.58
C LEU A 179 7.15 -14.22 24.59
N PHE A 180 7.80 -13.08 24.41
CA PHE A 180 7.75 -11.93 25.33
C PHE A 180 7.57 -10.60 24.59
N SER A 181 7.15 -10.66 23.33
CA SER A 181 6.95 -9.47 22.52
C SER A 181 5.47 -9.16 22.41
N SER A 182 5.14 -7.89 22.59
CA SER A 182 3.83 -7.33 22.28
C SER A 182 3.65 -7.06 20.78
N ASN A 183 4.69 -7.33 19.98
CA ASN A 183 4.63 -7.20 18.53
C ASN A 183 3.79 -8.32 17.94
N GLN A 184 3.11 -8.01 16.85
CA GLN A 184 2.26 -8.95 16.14
C GLN A 184 2.78 -9.15 14.71
N LYS A 185 2.54 -10.33 14.16
CA LYS A 185 2.78 -10.63 12.75
C LYS A 185 1.54 -11.24 12.11
N LEU A 186 1.26 -10.78 10.91
CA LEU A 186 0.25 -11.35 10.02
C LEU A 186 0.90 -12.43 9.17
N VAL A 187 0.42 -13.66 9.32
CA VAL A 187 0.89 -14.81 8.54
C VAL A 187 -0.20 -15.38 7.65
N ASP A 188 0.20 -15.88 6.49
CA ASP A 188 -0.67 -16.64 5.59
C ASP A 188 -0.72 -18.13 5.93
N GLU A 189 -1.51 -18.90 5.18
CA GLU A 189 -1.65 -20.36 5.35
C GLU A 189 -0.32 -21.11 5.13
N ARG A 190 0.61 -20.54 4.36
CA ARG A 190 1.95 -21.06 4.11
C ARG A 190 2.97 -20.60 5.16
N ARG A 191 2.52 -19.87 6.19
CA ARG A 191 3.33 -19.26 7.27
C ARG A 191 4.28 -18.16 6.81
N ASN A 192 4.09 -17.61 5.61
CA ASN A 192 4.80 -16.41 5.19
C ASN A 192 4.32 -15.23 6.03
N VAL A 193 5.25 -14.37 6.45
CA VAL A 193 4.90 -13.13 7.14
C VAL A 193 4.63 -12.06 6.08
N ILE A 194 3.41 -11.54 6.06
CA ILE A 194 2.99 -10.54 5.06
C ILE A 194 2.85 -9.13 5.64
N ALA A 195 2.71 -9.03 6.96
CA ALA A 195 2.79 -7.76 7.68
C ALA A 195 3.25 -7.99 9.12
N LYS A 196 3.75 -6.94 9.75
CA LYS A 196 4.06 -6.89 11.18
C LYS A 196 3.46 -5.64 11.80
N TYR A 197 3.09 -5.71 13.06
CA TYR A 197 2.81 -4.55 13.90
C TYR A 197 3.89 -4.49 14.97
N ASN A 198 4.60 -3.37 15.03
CA ASN A 198 5.58 -3.06 16.05
C ASN A 198 4.93 -2.08 17.05
N LYS A 199 4.73 -2.54 18.29
CA LYS A 199 4.05 -1.76 19.34
C LYS A 199 4.92 -0.61 19.83
N ASP A 200 6.24 -0.81 19.89
CA ASP A 200 7.18 0.19 20.40
C ASP A 200 7.26 1.39 19.45
N ASP A 201 7.35 1.12 18.15
CA ASP A 201 7.42 2.14 17.10
C ASP A 201 6.04 2.60 16.59
N GLN A 202 4.95 2.01 17.10
CA GLN A 202 3.58 2.25 16.67
C GLN A 202 3.43 2.22 15.14
N GLU A 203 3.95 1.16 14.51
CA GLU A 203 3.96 1.04 13.05
C GLU A 203 3.48 -0.34 12.57
N ILE A 204 2.83 -0.36 11.41
CA ILE A 204 2.60 -1.57 10.62
C ILE A 204 3.61 -1.61 9.48
N ILE A 205 4.38 -2.68 9.39
CA ILE A 205 5.34 -2.93 8.30
C ILE A 205 4.71 -3.95 7.36
N VAL A 206 4.40 -3.55 6.12
CA VAL A 206 3.89 -4.47 5.08
C VAL A 206 5.05 -5.08 4.33
N LEU A 207 5.06 -6.41 4.25
CA LEU A 207 6.14 -7.22 3.68
C LEU A 207 5.72 -7.93 2.38
N LEU A 208 4.60 -7.51 1.80
CA LEU A 208 4.15 -8.02 0.51
C LEU A 208 5.01 -7.47 -0.63
N PRO A 209 5.16 -8.24 -1.73
CA PRO A 209 5.75 -7.72 -2.96
C PRO A 209 5.03 -6.45 -3.45
N PRO A 210 5.72 -5.46 -4.05
CA PRO A 210 5.12 -4.19 -4.47
C PRO A 210 3.83 -4.33 -5.29
N ASN A 211 3.79 -5.30 -6.21
CA ASN A 211 2.64 -5.55 -7.07
C ASN A 211 1.41 -6.15 -6.35
N GLN A 212 1.53 -6.54 -5.08
CA GLN A 212 0.44 -7.10 -4.27
C GLN A 212 -0.04 -6.13 -3.19
N ILE A 213 0.74 -5.09 -2.87
CA ILE A 213 0.43 -4.19 -1.77
C ILE A 213 -0.89 -3.46 -2.03
N ASP A 214 -1.08 -2.88 -3.21
CA ASP A 214 -2.30 -2.10 -3.51
C ASP A 214 -3.58 -2.92 -3.34
N GLN A 215 -3.51 -4.23 -3.64
CA GLN A 215 -4.65 -5.15 -3.54
C GLN A 215 -4.98 -5.52 -2.08
N HIS A 216 -4.01 -5.49 -1.18
CA HIS A 216 -4.13 -6.07 0.16
C HIS A 216 -3.92 -5.06 1.30
N LEU A 217 -3.50 -3.84 0.99
CA LEU A 217 -3.23 -2.81 1.97
C LEU A 217 -4.45 -2.48 2.84
N ASP A 218 -5.63 -2.32 2.22
CA ASP A 218 -6.86 -2.02 2.95
C ASP A 218 -7.19 -3.13 3.96
N MET A 219 -7.02 -4.40 3.58
CA MET A 219 -7.21 -5.54 4.48
C MET A 219 -6.21 -5.53 5.64
N ILE A 220 -4.93 -5.28 5.35
CA ILE A 220 -3.88 -5.25 6.37
C ILE A 220 -4.13 -4.13 7.37
N VAL A 221 -4.48 -2.93 6.90
CA VAL A 221 -4.77 -1.78 7.76
C VAL A 221 -6.02 -2.03 8.60
N VAL A 222 -7.11 -2.48 8.00
CA VAL A 222 -8.37 -2.73 8.72
C VAL A 222 -8.18 -3.79 9.80
N THR A 223 -7.55 -4.92 9.48
CA THR A 223 -7.37 -6.02 10.45
C THR A 223 -6.28 -5.70 11.47
N GLY A 224 -5.21 -5.01 11.08
CA GLY A 224 -4.15 -4.55 11.97
C GLY A 224 -4.69 -3.60 13.05
N ILE A 225 -5.49 -2.60 12.68
CA ILE A 225 -6.15 -1.71 13.64
C ILE A 225 -7.12 -2.49 14.55
N GLY A 226 -7.79 -3.50 14.01
CA GLY A 226 -8.61 -4.42 14.80
C GLY A 226 -7.81 -5.16 15.89
N ILE A 227 -6.59 -5.59 15.59
CA ILE A 227 -5.68 -6.19 16.58
C ILE A 227 -5.25 -5.17 17.63
N ILE A 228 -4.76 -4.01 17.19
CA ILE A 228 -4.25 -2.95 18.07
C ILE A 228 -5.31 -2.55 19.10
N GLU A 229 -6.55 -2.32 18.68
CA GLU A 229 -7.61 -1.92 19.61
C GLU A 229 -8.05 -3.09 20.51
N ALA A 230 -8.02 -4.33 20.01
CA ALA A 230 -8.40 -5.49 20.81
C ALA A 230 -7.37 -5.85 21.88
N GLU A 231 -6.08 -5.60 21.63
CA GLU A 231 -5.01 -5.72 22.63
C GLU A 231 -5.06 -4.61 23.66
N ARG A 232 -5.25 -3.37 23.20
CA ARG A 232 -5.42 -2.23 24.11
C ARG A 232 -6.58 -2.43 25.08
N LYS A 233 -7.68 -3.05 24.61
CA LYS A 233 -8.81 -3.38 25.49
C LYS A 233 -8.43 -4.43 26.53
N SER A 234 -7.65 -5.46 26.18
CA SER A 234 -7.21 -6.45 27.15
C SER A 234 -6.23 -5.88 28.18
N ASP A 235 -5.37 -4.94 27.77
CA ASP A 235 -4.47 -4.22 28.69
C ASP A 235 -5.32 -3.38 29.70
N ASP A 236 -6.28 -2.59 29.20
CA ASP A 236 -7.19 -1.78 30.05
C ASP A 236 -7.99 -2.66 31.04
N ASP A 237 -8.48 -3.84 30.61
CA ASP A 237 -9.26 -4.75 31.46
C ASP A 237 -8.38 -5.50 32.49
N GLY A 238 -7.11 -5.77 32.16
CA GLY A 238 -6.15 -6.44 33.05
C GLY A 238 -5.79 -5.58 34.27
N ASP A 239 -5.51 -4.29 34.06
CA ASP A 239 -5.17 -3.34 35.13
C ASP A 239 -6.29 -3.23 36.18
N ILE A 240 -7.55 -3.35 35.76
CA ILE A 240 -8.72 -3.30 36.66
C ILE A 240 -8.80 -4.56 37.52
N VAL A 241 -8.47 -5.73 36.97
CA VAL A 241 -8.53 -7.00 37.70
C VAL A 241 -7.37 -7.12 38.68
N GLU A 242 -6.14 -6.72 38.30
CA GLU A 242 -5.01 -6.65 39.23
C GLU A 242 -5.29 -5.69 40.39
N GLY A 243 -5.82 -4.50 40.09
CA GLY A 243 -6.21 -3.53 41.11
C GLY A 243 -7.36 -3.97 42.03
N ILE A 244 -8.12 -5.03 41.70
CA ILE A 244 -9.14 -5.61 42.61
C ILE A 244 -8.51 -6.70 43.49
N LEU A 245 -7.55 -7.45 42.96
CA LEU A 245 -6.84 -8.51 43.70
C LEU A 245 -5.91 -7.94 44.77
N ASP A 246 -5.31 -6.77 44.55
CA ASP A 246 -4.46 -6.10 45.54
C ASP A 246 -5.23 -5.54 46.76
N PHE A 247 -6.57 -5.52 46.71
CA PHE A 247 -7.43 -5.05 47.81
C PHE A 247 -8.07 -6.17 48.63
N ILE A 248 -7.83 -7.44 48.28
CA ILE A 248 -8.34 -8.63 49.00
C ILE A 248 -7.19 -9.27 49.78
#